data_AF-A0A1B6KF75-F1
#
_entry.id   AF-A0A1B6KF75-F1
#
_cell.length_a   1.000
_cell.length_b   1.000
_cell.length_c   1.000
_cell.angle_alpha   90.00
_cell.angle_beta   90.00
_cell.angle_gamma   90.00
#
_symmetry.space_group_name_H-M   'P 1'
#
loop_
_entity.id
_entity.type
_entity.pdbx_description
1 polymer ?
#
loop_
_entity_poly.entity_id
_entity_poly.type
_entity_poly.pdbx_seq_one_letter_code
_entity_poly.pdbx_strand_id
1 'polypeptide(L)'
;QQMIGDDDHETYCGWRPTQCKLCDETVPGKDISIHVSEKHKKKSIFTENSLPIKYNNFDKNKRINLYSFFKVSGHTFWEKFTVDPVKSMLIHNYQYVPNGKPNCKIFIEIQFDSTETTSKSKIRLNTDPDTFEENAIIVPTSMLSDCMSEDGKDLLFNTIVTFQ
;
A
#
# COMPACT_ATOMS: atom_id res chain seq x y z
N GLN A 1 14.66 -34.60 -21.15
CA GLN A 1 14.66 -33.15 -20.84
C GLN A 1 13.26 -32.80 -20.37
N GLN A 2 13.08 -32.54 -19.07
CA GLN A 2 11.84 -32.01 -18.52
C GLN A 2 11.75 -30.53 -18.91
N MET A 3 10.68 -30.15 -19.59
CA MET A 3 10.32 -28.74 -19.78
C MET A 3 9.84 -28.21 -18.43
N ILE A 4 10.69 -27.41 -17.77
CA ILE A 4 10.28 -26.59 -16.63
C ILE A 4 9.43 -25.49 -17.23
N GLY A 5 8.10 -25.61 -17.13
CA GLY A 5 7.16 -24.56 -17.47
C GLY A 5 7.29 -23.44 -16.45
N ASP A 6 8.28 -22.58 -16.65
CA ASP A 6 8.57 -21.37 -15.87
C ASP A 6 7.63 -20.23 -16.29
N ASP A 7 6.33 -20.53 -16.40
CA ASP A 7 5.35 -19.57 -16.87
C ASP A 7 4.47 -19.13 -15.71
N ASP A 8 5.03 -18.25 -14.87
CA ASP A 8 4.25 -17.45 -13.89
C ASP A 8 3.20 -16.54 -14.58
N HIS A 9 2.93 -16.75 -15.87
CA HIS A 9 1.93 -16.05 -16.66
C HIS A 9 0.61 -15.97 -15.92
N GLU A 10 0.08 -17.10 -15.42
CA GLU A 10 -1.21 -17.12 -14.72
C GLU A 10 -1.20 -16.25 -13.47
N THR A 11 -0.11 -16.26 -12.70
CA THR A 11 0.05 -15.46 -11.48
C THR A 11 -0.03 -13.97 -11.81
N TYR A 12 0.70 -13.52 -12.83
CA TYR A 12 0.83 -12.11 -13.19
C TYR A 12 -0.06 -11.68 -14.37
N CYS A 13 -0.98 -12.53 -14.82
CA CYS A 13 -1.78 -12.29 -16.01
C CYS A 13 -2.61 -11.02 -15.83
N GLY A 14 -2.44 -10.02 -16.70
CA GLY A 14 -3.23 -8.79 -16.64
C GLY A 14 -4.73 -9.01 -16.88
N TRP A 15 -5.13 -10.15 -17.44
CA TRP A 15 -6.53 -10.55 -17.60
C TRP A 15 -7.09 -11.29 -16.38
N ARG A 16 -6.25 -11.61 -15.40
CA ARG A 16 -6.66 -12.25 -14.16
C ARG A 16 -7.74 -11.40 -13.47
N PRO A 17 -8.87 -12.01 -13.06
CA PRO A 17 -9.90 -11.31 -12.29
C PRO A 17 -9.30 -10.73 -11.00
N THR A 18 -9.43 -9.42 -10.83
CA THR A 18 -8.90 -8.67 -9.68
C THR A 18 -10.03 -7.88 -9.04
N GLN A 19 -10.26 -8.12 -7.76
CA GLN A 19 -11.28 -7.41 -6.99
C GLN A 19 -10.80 -6.00 -6.63
N CYS A 20 -11.65 -4.99 -6.87
CA CYS A 20 -11.43 -3.66 -6.33
C CYS A 20 -11.55 -3.67 -4.80
N LYS A 21 -10.66 -2.99 -4.08
CA LYS A 21 -10.75 -2.90 -2.60
C LYS A 21 -11.64 -1.74 -2.12
N LEU A 22 -12.18 -0.96 -3.05
CA LEU A 22 -12.99 0.24 -2.78
C LEU A 22 -14.48 0.06 -3.13
N CYS A 23 -14.84 -1.05 -3.78
CA CYS A 23 -16.21 -1.48 -4.10
C CYS A 23 -16.23 -2.99 -4.39
N ASP A 24 -17.40 -3.56 -4.68
CA ASP A 24 -17.56 -5.00 -4.90
C ASP A 24 -17.28 -5.48 -6.34
N GLU A 25 -16.84 -4.58 -7.23
CA GLU A 25 -16.57 -4.95 -8.62
C GLU A 25 -15.27 -5.72 -8.78
N THR A 26 -15.30 -6.71 -9.68
CA THR A 26 -14.13 -7.45 -10.15
C THR A 26 -13.89 -7.10 -11.62
N VAL A 27 -12.67 -6.69 -11.93
CA VAL A 27 -12.24 -6.33 -13.30
C VAL A 27 -10.91 -7.02 -13.61
N PRO A 28 -10.49 -7.11 -14.88
CA PRO A 28 -9.14 -7.54 -15.21
C PRO A 28 -8.09 -6.68 -14.48
N GLY A 29 -7.01 -7.30 -14.00
CA GLY A 29 -5.94 -6.60 -13.26
C GLY A 29 -5.36 -5.40 -14.04
N LYS A 30 -5.19 -5.53 -15.36
CA LYS A 30 -4.75 -4.44 -16.25
C LYS A 30 -5.71 -3.24 -16.29
N ASP A 31 -6.99 -3.46 -16.01
CA ASP A 31 -8.05 -2.45 -16.10
C ASP A 31 -8.37 -1.85 -14.71
N ILE A 32 -7.80 -2.38 -13.61
CA ILE A 32 -8.11 -1.90 -12.25
C ILE A 32 -7.78 -0.42 -12.08
N SER A 33 -6.67 0.05 -12.67
CA SER A 33 -6.28 1.46 -12.56
C SER A 33 -7.32 2.37 -13.21
N ILE A 34 -7.87 1.97 -14.36
CA ILE A 34 -8.88 2.74 -15.09
C ILE A 34 -10.18 2.75 -14.27
N HIS A 35 -10.62 1.56 -13.82
CA HIS A 35 -11.80 1.42 -12.96
C HIS A 35 -11.71 2.33 -11.72
N VAL A 36 -10.59 2.30 -10.98
CA VAL A 36 -10.39 3.09 -9.78
C VAL A 36 -10.41 4.59 -10.10
N SER A 37 -9.70 5.03 -11.14
CA SER A 37 -9.68 6.44 -11.54
C SER A 37 -11.04 6.96 -11.99
N GLU A 38 -11.87 6.14 -12.65
CA GLU A 38 -13.17 6.57 -13.16
C GLU A 38 -14.28 6.54 -12.09
N LYS A 39 -14.34 5.47 -11.29
CA LYS A 39 -15.41 5.24 -10.31
C LYS A 39 -15.09 5.76 -8.91
N HIS A 40 -13.82 6.03 -8.61
CA HIS A 40 -13.37 6.45 -7.28
C HIS A 40 -12.58 7.76 -7.30
N LYS A 41 -12.97 8.70 -8.17
CA LYS A 41 -12.37 10.05 -8.35
C LYS A 41 -12.12 10.88 -7.08
N LYS A 42 -12.76 10.54 -5.96
CA LYS A 42 -12.64 11.22 -4.65
C LYS A 42 -11.91 10.39 -3.58
N LYS A 43 -11.40 9.20 -3.90
CA LYS A 43 -10.74 8.30 -2.93
C LYS A 43 -9.21 8.36 -3.07
N SER A 44 -8.51 7.81 -2.07
CA SER A 44 -7.06 7.78 -1.86
C SER A 44 -6.27 7.09 -2.99
N ILE A 45 -6.23 7.72 -4.17
CA ILE A 45 -5.40 7.32 -5.29
C ILE A 45 -4.11 8.12 -5.22
N PHE A 46 -2.99 7.43 -5.05
CA PHE A 46 -1.66 8.01 -4.93
C PHE A 46 -0.83 7.70 -6.16
N THR A 47 -0.09 8.70 -6.61
CA THR A 47 0.83 8.61 -7.74
C THR A 47 2.23 8.96 -7.29
N GLU A 48 3.23 8.74 -8.14
CA GLU A 48 4.61 9.16 -7.89
C GLU A 48 4.76 10.64 -7.49
N ASN A 49 3.87 11.52 -7.97
CA ASN A 49 3.88 12.95 -7.67
C ASN A 49 2.98 13.34 -6.49
N SER A 50 2.24 12.38 -5.93
CA SER A 50 1.20 12.63 -4.93
C SER A 50 1.09 11.46 -3.96
N LEU A 51 2.21 11.04 -3.37
CA LEU A 51 2.23 10.03 -2.32
C LEU A 51 1.62 10.60 -1.03
N PRO A 52 1.02 9.76 -0.16
CA PRO A 52 0.43 10.24 1.07
C PRO A 52 1.50 10.78 2.01
N ILE A 53 1.24 11.99 2.53
CA ILE A 53 2.09 12.65 3.53
C ILE A 53 1.43 12.72 4.91
N LYS A 54 0.15 12.34 4.99
CA LYS A 54 -0.62 12.35 6.23
C LYS A 54 -1.84 11.46 6.19
N TYR A 55 -2.30 11.08 7.36
CA TYR A 55 -3.58 10.43 7.61
C TYR A 55 -4.49 11.38 8.38
N ASN A 56 -5.64 11.73 7.80
CA ASN A 56 -6.53 12.72 8.39
C ASN A 56 -7.36 12.14 9.55
N ASN A 57 -7.56 12.92 10.62
CA ASN A 57 -8.35 12.53 11.80
C ASN A 57 -7.88 11.18 12.39
N PHE A 58 -6.57 11.04 12.58
CA PHE A 58 -5.95 9.87 13.19
C PHE A 58 -6.35 9.73 14.66
N ASP A 59 -6.83 8.55 15.04
CA ASP A 59 -7.15 8.21 16.43
C ASP A 59 -6.61 6.82 16.73
N LYS A 60 -5.49 6.75 17.45
CA LYS A 60 -4.82 5.48 17.81
C LYS A 60 -5.69 4.55 18.65
N ASN A 61 -6.76 5.06 19.28
CA ASN A 61 -7.65 4.28 20.13
C ASN A 61 -8.86 3.72 19.35
N LYS A 62 -9.04 4.12 18.09
CA LYS A 62 -10.10 3.61 17.23
C LYS A 62 -9.55 2.61 16.25
N ARG A 63 -10.32 1.53 16.06
CA ARG A 63 -10.04 0.61 14.97
C ARG A 63 -10.29 1.32 13.65
N ILE A 64 -9.26 1.42 12.83
CA ILE A 64 -9.30 2.00 11.50
C ILE A 64 -8.92 0.91 10.50
N ASN A 65 -9.61 0.86 9.37
CA ASN A 65 -9.28 -0.01 8.25
C ASN A 65 -9.66 0.70 6.96
N LEU A 66 -8.65 1.06 6.17
CA LEU A 66 -8.82 1.84 4.95
C LEU A 66 -7.96 1.29 3.84
N TYR A 67 -8.47 1.41 2.62
CA TYR A 67 -7.76 1.03 1.42
C TYR A 67 -7.36 2.25 0.60
N SER A 68 -6.13 2.22 0.11
CA SER A 68 -5.58 3.21 -0.82
C SER A 68 -5.03 2.50 -2.05
N PHE A 69 -5.04 3.19 -3.19
CA PHE A 69 -4.54 2.66 -4.45
C PHE A 69 -3.29 3.43 -4.88
N PHE A 70 -2.21 2.73 -5.17
CA PHE A 70 -0.96 3.34 -5.62
C PHE A 70 -0.73 3.01 -7.09
N LYS A 71 -0.33 4.03 -7.87
CA LYS A 71 0.14 3.91 -9.24
C LYS A 71 1.46 4.65 -9.38
N VAL A 72 2.57 3.93 -9.33
CA VAL A 72 3.92 4.50 -9.27
C VAL A 72 4.79 3.82 -10.31
N SER A 73 5.37 4.61 -11.23
CA SER A 73 6.31 4.12 -12.25
C SER A 73 5.83 2.89 -13.03
N GLY A 74 4.54 2.89 -13.43
CA GLY A 74 3.93 1.80 -14.20
C GLY A 74 3.46 0.60 -13.37
N HIS A 75 3.78 0.56 -12.08
CA HIS A 75 3.33 -0.47 -11.15
C HIS A 75 2.10 -0.02 -10.36
N THR A 76 1.24 -0.99 -10.03
CA THR A 76 0.03 -0.73 -9.23
C THR A 76 -0.07 -1.69 -8.07
N PHE A 77 -0.47 -1.17 -6.91
CA PHE A 77 -0.66 -1.97 -5.71
C PHE A 77 -1.71 -1.32 -4.79
N TRP A 78 -2.38 -2.16 -4.01
CA TRP A 78 -3.25 -1.74 -2.93
C TRP A 78 -2.44 -1.56 -1.66
N GLU A 79 -2.81 -0.57 -0.86
CA GLU A 79 -2.44 -0.48 0.55
C GLU A 79 -3.69 -0.70 1.38
N LYS A 80 -3.56 -1.48 2.47
CA LYS A 80 -4.51 -1.48 3.58
C LYS A 80 -3.84 -0.88 4.79
N PHE A 81 -4.36 0.26 5.22
CA PHE A 81 -3.98 0.94 6.43
C PHE A 81 -4.88 0.48 7.58
N THR A 82 -4.29 -0.12 8.60
CA THR A 82 -5.01 -0.64 9.77
C THR A 82 -4.45 -0.04 11.06
N VAL A 83 -5.33 0.44 11.93
CA VAL A 83 -5.00 0.73 13.34
C VAL A 83 -5.70 -0.31 14.20
N ASP A 84 -4.94 -1.10 14.93
CA ASP A 84 -5.45 -2.06 15.90
C ASP A 84 -5.18 -1.57 17.34
N PRO A 85 -6.16 -0.94 18.00
CA PRO A 85 -5.95 -0.40 19.35
C PRO A 85 -5.67 -1.50 20.39
N VAL A 86 -6.17 -2.72 20.16
CA VAL A 86 -5.94 -3.86 21.08
C VAL A 86 -4.47 -4.27 21.08
N LYS A 87 -3.85 -4.28 19.89
CA LYS A 87 -2.43 -4.62 19.73
C LYS A 87 -1.51 -3.39 19.86
N SER A 88 -2.08 -2.19 19.95
CA SER A 88 -1.35 -0.92 19.93
C SER A 88 -0.42 -0.79 18.72
N MET A 89 -0.95 -1.14 17.53
CA MET A 89 -0.20 -1.18 16.28
C MET A 89 -0.91 -0.44 15.16
N LEU A 90 -0.12 0.25 14.36
CA LEU A 90 -0.46 0.73 13.04
C LEU A 90 0.22 -0.17 12.00
N ILE A 91 -0.52 -0.59 10.99
CA ILE A 91 -0.09 -1.58 10.02
C ILE A 91 -0.39 -1.06 8.63
N HIS A 92 0.64 -1.02 7.78
CA HIS A 92 0.50 -0.85 6.34
C HIS A 92 0.73 -2.21 5.68
N ASN A 93 -0.31 -2.77 5.07
CA ASN A 93 -0.20 -3.97 4.24
C ASN A 93 -0.29 -3.60 2.77
N TYR A 94 0.55 -4.21 1.93
CA TYR A 94 0.55 -3.95 0.50
C TYR A 94 0.24 -5.19 -0.33
N GLN A 95 -0.45 -5.02 -1.45
CA GLN A 95 -0.75 -6.11 -2.38
C GLN A 95 -0.54 -5.66 -3.80
N TYR A 96 0.36 -6.36 -4.50
CA TYR A 96 0.59 -6.10 -5.91
C TYR A 96 -0.63 -6.46 -6.75
N VAL A 97 -0.94 -5.64 -7.74
CA VAL A 97 -1.99 -5.91 -8.72
C VAL A 97 -1.37 -6.63 -9.92
N PRO A 98 -1.93 -7.76 -10.36
CA PRO A 98 -1.40 -8.48 -11.52
C PRO A 98 -1.62 -7.67 -12.81
N ASN A 99 -0.51 -7.26 -13.44
CA ASN A 99 -0.51 -6.61 -14.75
C ASN A 99 0.85 -6.82 -15.45
N GLY A 100 1.27 -8.08 -15.54
CA GLY A 100 2.62 -8.46 -15.95
C GLY A 100 3.57 -8.60 -14.77
N LYS A 101 4.53 -9.53 -14.91
CA LYS A 101 5.57 -9.79 -13.91
C LYS A 101 6.48 -8.56 -13.81
N PRO A 102 6.71 -8.00 -12.61
CA PRO A 102 7.64 -6.90 -12.44
C PRO A 102 9.03 -7.26 -12.93
N ASN A 103 9.64 -6.35 -13.70
CA ASN A 103 11.01 -6.48 -14.21
C ASN A 103 12.05 -5.89 -13.25
N CYS A 104 11.62 -5.37 -12.10
CA CYS A 104 12.45 -4.75 -11.08
C CYS A 104 12.00 -5.16 -9.68
N LYS A 105 12.85 -4.90 -8.69
CA LYS A 105 12.51 -5.02 -7.27
C LYS A 105 11.85 -3.73 -6.82
N ILE A 106 10.68 -3.86 -6.22
CA ILE A 106 9.93 -2.75 -5.65
C ILE A 106 10.16 -2.73 -4.14
N PHE A 107 10.51 -1.57 -3.59
CA PHE A 107 10.62 -1.38 -2.15
C PHE A 107 9.70 -0.25 -1.70
N ILE A 108 9.07 -0.45 -0.56
CA ILE A 108 8.20 0.54 0.09
C ILE A 108 8.84 0.88 1.43
N GLU A 109 9.01 2.18 1.67
CA GLU A 109 9.51 2.73 2.92
C GLU A 109 8.47 3.70 3.49
N ILE A 110 8.19 3.55 4.77
CA ILE A 110 7.43 4.51 5.56
C ILE A 110 8.38 5.19 6.53
N GLN A 111 8.37 6.51 6.52
CA GLN A 111 9.17 7.36 7.38
C GLN A 111 8.25 8.20 8.27
N PHE A 112 8.56 8.20 9.56
CA PHE A 112 7.96 9.06 10.56
C PHE A 112 9.03 10.00 11.10
N ASP A 113 8.75 11.29 11.04
CA ASP A 113 9.64 12.33 11.57
C ASP A 113 9.00 12.93 12.81
N SER A 114 9.75 12.95 13.91
CA SER A 114 9.47 13.75 15.10
C SER A 114 10.50 14.88 15.20
N THR A 115 10.36 15.74 16.21
CA THR A 115 11.32 16.81 16.48
C THR A 115 12.74 16.31 16.72
N GLU A 116 12.91 15.13 17.32
CA GLU A 116 14.22 14.61 17.74
C GLU A 116 14.66 13.36 16.99
N THR A 117 13.73 12.63 16.39
CA THR A 117 14.01 11.31 15.79
C THR A 117 13.32 11.11 14.47
N THR A 118 14.00 10.41 13.56
CA THR A 118 13.41 9.88 12.34
C THR A 118 13.37 8.36 12.43
N SER A 119 12.17 7.78 12.31
CA SER A 119 11.97 6.34 12.18
C SER A 119 11.70 5.99 10.73
N LYS A 120 12.38 4.97 10.21
CA LYS A 120 12.18 4.47 8.84
C LYS A 120 11.99 2.96 8.89
N SER A 121 10.97 2.49 8.20
CA SER A 121 10.72 1.07 8.01
C SER A 121 10.59 0.79 6.52
N LYS A 122 11.42 -0.12 6.00
CA LYS A 122 11.48 -0.45 4.58
C LYS A 122 11.28 -1.94 4.37
N ILE A 123 10.42 -2.29 3.43
CA ILE A 123 10.23 -3.68 2.98
C ILE A 123 10.52 -3.79 1.48
N ARG A 124 10.96 -4.97 1.06
CA ARG A 124 10.87 -5.39 -0.33
C ARG A 124 9.48 -5.96 -0.54
N LEU A 125 8.75 -5.42 -1.52
CA LEU A 125 7.42 -5.91 -1.85
C LEU A 125 7.54 -7.32 -2.47
N ASN A 126 6.88 -8.30 -1.87
CA ASN A 126 6.51 -9.54 -2.54
C ASN A 126 5.44 -9.22 -3.58
N THR A 127 5.76 -9.46 -4.85
CA THR A 127 4.90 -9.08 -5.96
C THR A 127 3.90 -10.16 -6.33
N ASP A 128 3.92 -11.31 -5.65
CA ASP A 128 2.87 -12.30 -5.80
C ASP A 128 1.53 -11.68 -5.37
N PRO A 129 0.55 -11.55 -6.28
CA PRO A 129 -0.73 -10.91 -5.98
C PRO A 129 -1.54 -11.67 -4.93
N ASP A 130 -1.23 -12.93 -4.63
CA ASP A 130 -1.91 -13.73 -3.62
C ASP A 130 -1.33 -13.53 -2.21
N THR A 131 -0.23 -12.79 -2.09
CA THR A 131 0.43 -12.49 -0.80
C THR A 131 0.04 -11.11 -0.27
N PHE A 132 -0.98 -11.07 0.61
CA PHE A 132 -1.42 -9.82 1.26
C PHE A 132 -0.71 -9.56 2.60
N GLU A 133 -0.57 -10.60 3.42
CA GLU A 133 -0.13 -10.46 4.81
C GLU A 133 1.39 -10.36 4.95
N GLU A 134 2.14 -10.83 3.95
CA GLU A 134 3.61 -10.83 3.95
C GLU A 134 4.23 -9.44 3.75
N ASN A 135 3.48 -8.55 3.08
CA ASN A 135 3.92 -7.22 2.73
C ASN A 135 3.51 -6.19 3.78
N ALA A 136 3.99 -6.36 5.01
CA ALA A 136 3.57 -5.55 6.16
C ALA A 136 4.69 -4.64 6.69
N ILE A 137 4.38 -3.37 6.90
CA ILE A 137 5.13 -2.47 7.79
C ILE A 137 4.27 -2.26 9.04
N ILE A 138 4.82 -2.61 10.21
CA ILE A 138 4.13 -2.52 11.51
C ILE A 138 4.86 -1.51 12.38
N VAL A 139 4.10 -0.56 12.91
CA VAL A 139 4.60 0.53 13.75
C VAL A 139 3.83 0.55 15.07
N PRO A 140 4.51 0.45 16.23
CA PRO A 140 3.87 0.64 17.53
C PRO A 140 3.24 2.03 17.64
N THR A 141 1.98 2.12 18.06
CA THR A 141 1.27 3.41 18.15
C THR A 141 1.84 4.34 19.22
N SER A 142 2.66 3.84 20.14
CA SER A 142 3.39 4.64 21.10
C SER A 142 4.39 5.60 20.44
N MET A 143 4.96 5.21 19.29
CA MET A 143 5.94 6.01 18.55
C MET A 143 5.32 7.18 17.78
N LEU A 144 4.00 7.19 17.62
CA LEU A 144 3.32 8.11 16.69
C LEU A 144 2.93 9.45 17.32
N SER A 145 3.03 9.58 18.64
CA SER A 145 2.52 10.77 19.36
C SER A 145 3.23 12.05 18.92
N ASP A 146 4.52 11.97 18.61
CA ASP A 146 5.34 13.12 18.17
C ASP A 146 5.33 13.32 16.66
N CYS A 147 4.59 12.49 15.92
CA CYS A 147 4.43 12.56 14.47
C CYS A 147 3.06 13.10 14.07
N MET A 148 2.33 13.69 15.01
CA MET A 148 1.03 14.30 14.74
C MET A 148 1.19 15.72 14.17
N SER A 149 0.21 16.20 13.44
CA SER A 149 0.10 17.61 13.06
C SER A 149 0.07 18.52 14.29
N GLU A 150 0.38 19.80 14.11
CA GLU A 150 0.36 20.79 15.19
C GLU A 150 -1.00 20.86 15.93
N ASP A 151 -2.10 20.61 15.22
CA ASP A 151 -3.45 20.56 15.81
C ASP A 151 -3.83 19.20 16.41
N GLY A 152 -2.90 18.23 16.35
CA GLY A 152 -3.04 16.89 16.91
C GLY A 152 -4.06 16.00 16.20
N LYS A 153 -4.55 16.38 15.01
CA LYS A 153 -5.61 15.63 14.31
C LYS A 153 -5.10 14.65 13.26
N ASP A 154 -4.00 14.98 12.60
CA ASP A 154 -3.51 14.20 11.47
C ASP A 154 -2.20 13.52 11.86
N LEU A 155 -2.02 12.26 11.46
CA LEU A 155 -0.73 11.58 11.60
C LEU A 155 0.12 11.90 10.36
N LEU A 156 1.29 12.49 10.56
CA LEU A 156 2.24 12.84 9.51
C LEU A 156 3.22 11.68 9.27
N PHE A 157 3.47 11.37 8.01
CA PHE A 157 4.41 10.35 7.59
C PHE A 157 4.78 10.57 6.14
N ASN A 158 5.89 9.99 5.69
CA ASN A 158 6.27 10.01 4.29
C ASN A 158 6.29 8.58 3.75
N THR A 159 5.64 8.37 2.61
CA THR A 159 5.77 7.12 1.85
C THR A 159 6.77 7.32 0.73
N ILE A 160 7.73 6.41 0.63
CA ILE A 160 8.75 6.41 -0.41
C ILE A 160 8.69 5.06 -1.12
N VAL A 161 8.63 5.08 -2.44
CA VAL A 161 8.64 3.88 -3.28
C VAL A 161 9.87 3.93 -4.18
N THR A 162 10.71 2.89 -4.12
CA THR A 162 11.94 2.82 -4.92
C THR A 162 11.99 1.55 -5.76
N PHE A 163 12.58 1.65 -6.95
CA PHE A 163 12.71 0.58 -7.94
C PHE A 163 14.19 0.28 -8.19
N GLN A 164 14.58 -1.00 -8.17
CA GLN A 164 15.97 -1.45 -8.39
C GLN A 164 16.05 -2.64 -9.34
#